data_AF-Q581W1-F1
#
_entry.id   AF-Q581W1-F1
#
_cell.length_a   1.000
_cell.length_b   1.000
_cell.length_c   1.000
_cell.angle_alpha   90.00
_cell.angle_beta   90.00
_cell.angle_gamma   90.00
#
_symmetry.space_group_name_H-M   'P 1'
#
loop_
_entity.id
_entity.type
_entity.pdbx_description
1 polymer ?
#
loop_
_entity_poly.entity_id
_entity_poly.type
_entity_poly.pdbx_seq_one_letter_code
_entity_poly.pdbx_strand_id
1 'polypeptide(L)'
;MYCTEYKFPCFRHTHTIKLVLLHLRECNGVHPPQFYRRMYEWVGSVVIFSPTIIFAPIHDPYLEGGEKWRINNIVQGASISVAVKKKRKSPTYPLFRVKGVMEAPAAVVTGAAKRIGRAIAVKLHQTGYRVVIHYHNSAEAAVSLADELNKERSNTAVVCQADLTNSNVLPASCEEIINSCFRAFGRCDVLVNNASAFYPTPLVQGDHEDNSNGKTVETQVAELIGTNAIAPFLLTMSFAQRQKGTNPNCTSSNLSIVNLCDAMVDQPCMAFSLYNMGKHALVGLTQSAALELAPYGIRVNGVAPGVSLLPVAMGEEEKDKWRRKVPLGRREASAEQIADAVIFLVSGSAQYITGSIIKVDGGLSLVHA
;
A
#
# COMPACT_ATOMS: atom_id res chain seq x y z
N MET A 1 27.97 21.26 2.70
CA MET A 1 27.19 21.31 3.97
C MET A 1 26.39 22.60 3.93
N TYR A 2 25.07 22.54 3.85
CA TYR A 2 24.23 23.74 3.96
C TYR A 2 23.84 23.92 5.43
N CYS A 3 23.99 25.15 5.94
CA CYS A 3 23.66 25.54 7.29
C CYS A 3 22.55 26.58 7.21
N THR A 4 21.35 26.22 7.66
CA THR A 4 20.21 27.16 7.71
C THR A 4 19.95 27.50 9.18
N GLU A 5 20.11 28.78 9.53
CA GLU A 5 19.79 29.30 10.87
C GLU A 5 18.32 29.72 10.92
N TYR A 6 17.56 29.15 11.86
CA TYR A 6 16.20 29.57 12.17
C TYR A 6 16.14 30.26 13.53
N LYS A 7 15.34 31.32 13.66
CA LYS A 7 15.16 32.13 14.88
C LYS A 7 13.76 31.90 15.46
N PHE A 8 13.65 31.54 16.74
CA PHE A 8 12.37 31.24 17.42
C PHE A 8 12.15 32.12 18.64
N PRO A 9 11.03 32.84 18.78
CA PRO A 9 10.64 33.41 20.07
C PRO A 9 10.24 32.30 21.05
N CYS A 10 10.80 32.30 22.26
CA CYS A 10 10.48 31.31 23.30
C CYS A 10 9.21 31.74 24.06
N PHE A 11 8.17 30.91 24.18
CA PHE A 11 6.93 31.30 24.89
C PHE A 11 7.16 31.67 26.36
N ARG A 12 8.16 31.06 27.03
CA ARG A 12 8.50 31.38 28.44
C ARG A 12 9.47 32.54 28.60
N HIS A 13 10.19 32.95 27.56
CA HIS A 13 11.28 33.93 27.66
C HIS A 13 11.33 34.84 26.43
N THR A 14 11.62 36.13 26.58
CA THR A 14 11.84 37.12 25.49
C THR A 14 13.04 36.80 24.56
N HIS A 15 13.52 35.56 24.56
CA HIS A 15 14.74 35.10 23.94
C HIS A 15 14.46 34.37 22.65
N THR A 16 15.37 34.57 21.68
CA THR A 16 15.34 33.88 20.40
C THR A 16 16.24 32.64 20.43
N ILE A 17 15.69 31.43 20.30
CA ILE A 17 16.50 30.23 20.08
C ILE A 17 16.98 30.24 18.63
N LYS A 18 18.27 29.96 18.41
CA LYS A 18 18.82 29.74 17.07
C LYS A 18 19.07 28.25 16.88
N LEU A 19 18.25 27.61 16.04
CA LEU A 19 18.46 26.23 15.61
C LEU A 19 19.22 26.23 14.30
N VAL A 20 20.25 25.38 14.23
CA VAL A 20 20.99 25.12 13.01
C VAL A 20 20.68 23.71 12.54
N LEU A 21 20.13 23.61 11.33
CA LEU A 21 20.04 22.35 10.60
C LEU A 21 21.33 22.17 9.82
N LEU A 22 22.12 21.15 10.21
CA LEU A 22 23.30 20.74 9.45
C LEU A 22 22.88 19.67 8.45
N HIS A 23 22.85 20.02 7.16
CA HIS A 23 22.69 19.02 6.10
C HIS A 23 23.99 18.23 5.92
N LEU A 24 24.05 17.05 6.52
CA LEU A 24 25.10 16.06 6.28
C LEU A 24 24.63 15.17 5.12
N ARG A 25 25.20 15.36 3.92
CA ARG A 25 24.81 14.57 2.74
C ARG A 25 25.08 13.07 2.94
N GLU A 26 26.12 12.72 3.69
CA GLU A 26 26.52 11.33 3.95
C GLU A 26 27.30 11.28 5.27
N CYS A 27 26.61 11.20 6.41
CA CYS A 27 27.28 10.92 7.68
C CYS A 27 26.38 10.03 8.54
N ASN A 28 26.75 8.75 8.63
CA ASN A 28 26.22 7.83 9.64
C ASN A 28 26.52 8.39 11.04
N GLY A 29 25.56 9.09 11.65
CA GLY A 29 25.59 9.44 13.08
C GLY A 29 26.72 10.37 13.55
N VAL A 30 27.40 11.10 12.66
CA VAL A 30 28.57 11.92 13.05
C VAL A 30 28.13 13.25 13.67
N HIS A 31 28.70 13.56 14.83
CA HIS A 31 28.61 14.87 15.49
C HIS A 31 28.96 16.03 14.52
N PRO A 32 28.47 17.27 14.78
CA PRO A 32 28.87 18.43 13.99
C PRO A 32 30.41 18.52 13.84
N PRO A 33 30.93 18.96 12.67
CA PRO A 33 32.36 19.22 12.48
C PRO A 33 32.92 20.07 13.62
N GLN A 34 34.18 19.85 14.01
CA GLN A 34 34.80 20.47 15.19
C GLN A 34 34.56 21.99 15.30
N PHE A 35 34.51 22.70 14.17
CA PHE A 35 34.19 24.12 14.08
C PHE A 35 32.87 24.51 14.77
N TYR A 36 31.81 23.70 14.64
CA TYR A 36 30.49 23.99 15.19
C TYR A 36 30.38 23.68 16.69
N ARG A 37 31.23 22.81 17.26
CA ARG A 37 31.19 22.43 18.69
C ARG A 37 31.41 23.62 19.65
N ARG A 38 32.11 24.67 19.21
CA ARG A 38 32.32 25.89 20.01
C ARG A 38 31.07 26.78 20.09
N MET A 39 30.21 26.74 19.08
CA MET A 39 29.07 27.65 18.96
C MET A 39 27.72 26.99 19.28
N TYR A 40 27.61 25.67 19.17
CA TYR A 40 26.33 24.95 19.27
C TYR A 40 26.39 23.79 20.28
N GLU A 41 25.25 23.51 20.89
CA GLU A 41 24.96 22.35 21.72
C GLU A 41 24.10 21.37 20.94
N TRP A 42 24.51 20.10 20.90
CA TRP A 42 23.82 19.08 20.14
C TRP A 42 22.55 18.64 20.89
N VAL A 43 21.42 18.61 20.18
CA VAL A 43 20.11 18.26 20.77
C VAL A 43 19.64 16.88 20.33
N GLY A 44 19.98 16.47 19.10
CA GLY A 44 19.61 15.17 18.56
C GLY A 44 19.82 15.06 17.05
N SER A 45 19.50 13.88 16.52
CA SER A 45 19.49 13.61 15.06
C SER A 45 18.15 13.00 14.66
N VAL A 46 17.64 13.37 13.48
CA VAL A 46 16.38 12.83 12.92
C VAL A 46 16.57 12.47 11.46
N VAL A 47 16.08 11.28 11.09
CA VAL A 47 15.92 10.86 9.70
C VAL A 47 14.61 11.45 9.19
N ILE A 48 14.69 12.19 8.09
CA ILE A 48 13.53 12.92 7.55
C ILE A 48 12.75 12.01 6.61
N PHE A 49 11.58 11.57 7.09
CA PHE A 49 10.57 10.86 6.29
C PHE A 49 9.48 11.80 5.75
N SER A 50 9.30 12.97 6.38
CA SER A 50 8.40 14.04 5.98
C SER A 50 9.16 15.36 5.99
N PRO A 51 8.88 16.33 5.10
CA PRO A 51 9.40 17.68 5.28
C PRO A 51 8.97 18.28 6.62
N THR A 52 7.98 17.74 7.32
CA THR A 52 7.50 18.25 8.61
C THR A 52 8.22 17.62 9.80
N ILE A 53 8.84 18.46 10.63
CA ILE A 53 9.47 18.10 11.91
C ILE A 53 8.66 18.70 13.07
N ILE A 54 8.43 17.93 14.13
CA ILE A 54 7.85 18.41 15.39
C ILE A 54 8.95 18.55 16.45
N PHE A 55 8.97 19.70 17.10
CA PHE A 55 9.78 19.97 18.29
C PHE A 55 8.90 20.02 19.54
N ALA A 56 9.25 19.24 20.57
CA ALA A 56 8.57 19.25 21.87
C ALA A 56 9.60 19.37 23.01
N PRO A 57 9.35 20.18 24.07
CA PRO A 57 10.23 20.24 25.23
C PRO A 57 10.22 18.91 26.01
N ILE A 58 11.39 18.44 26.47
CA ILE A 58 11.56 17.17 27.21
C ILE A 58 10.93 17.23 28.61
N HIS A 59 10.87 18.41 29.24
CA HIS A 59 10.45 18.57 30.63
C HIS A 59 9.01 19.09 30.83
N ASP A 60 8.12 18.95 29.84
CA ASP A 60 6.70 19.28 30.04
C ASP A 60 5.78 18.26 29.35
N PRO A 61 5.29 17.23 30.06
CA PRO A 61 4.38 16.23 29.51
C PRO A 61 2.96 16.78 29.24
N TYR A 62 2.64 18.01 29.67
CA TYR A 62 1.30 18.61 29.53
C TYR A 62 1.20 19.68 28.43
N LEU A 63 2.31 20.00 27.75
CA LEU A 63 2.27 20.81 26.53
C LEU A 63 2.03 19.91 25.31
N GLU A 64 0.76 19.61 25.02
CA GLU A 64 0.36 18.99 23.74
C GLU A 64 0.59 19.91 22.51
N GLY A 65 1.07 21.14 22.72
CA GLY A 65 1.34 22.15 21.68
C GLY A 65 2.77 22.11 21.10
N GLY A 66 3.22 20.97 20.58
CA GLY A 66 4.47 20.93 19.81
C GLY A 66 4.36 21.71 18.49
N GLU A 67 5.32 22.57 18.15
CA GLU A 67 5.29 23.29 16.87
C GLU A 67 5.69 22.36 15.70
N LYS A 68 4.87 22.35 14.64
CA LYS A 68 5.09 21.62 13.38
C LYS A 68 5.78 22.53 12.38
N TRP A 69 6.93 22.10 11.86
CA TRP A 69 7.74 22.89 10.93
C TRP A 69 8.01 22.13 9.64
N ARG A 70 7.63 22.70 8.49
CA ARG A 70 7.91 22.14 7.16
C ARG A 70 9.24 22.69 6.65
N ILE A 71 10.19 21.81 6.37
CA ILE A 71 11.46 22.14 5.75
C ILE A 71 11.37 21.87 4.26
N ASN A 72 11.70 22.88 3.46
CA ASN A 72 11.67 22.81 2.00
C ASN A 72 13.02 22.30 1.46
N ASN A 73 13.01 21.65 0.29
CA ASN A 73 14.21 21.20 -0.44
C ASN A 73 15.07 20.11 0.25
N ILE A 74 14.45 19.20 1.00
CA ILE A 74 15.16 18.06 1.62
C ILE A 74 14.96 16.80 0.79
N VAL A 75 16.04 16.03 0.62
CA VAL A 75 15.99 14.65 0.10
C VAL A 75 15.41 13.74 1.18
N GLN A 76 14.29 13.07 0.90
CA GLN A 76 13.73 12.04 1.80
C GLN A 76 14.79 10.99 2.18
N GLY A 77 14.84 10.62 3.46
CA GLY A 77 15.85 9.71 4.01
C GLY A 77 17.13 10.40 4.51
N ALA A 78 17.30 11.71 4.29
CA ALA A 78 18.45 12.43 4.84
C ALA A 78 18.42 12.45 6.38
N SER A 79 19.57 12.19 7.00
CA SER A 79 19.78 12.42 8.43
C SER A 79 20.12 13.89 8.67
N ILE A 80 19.33 14.57 9.49
CA ILE A 80 19.64 15.93 9.94
C ILE A 80 20.05 15.90 11.40
N SER A 81 21.21 16.47 11.66
CA SER A 81 21.63 16.80 13.02
C SER A 81 21.09 18.16 13.40
N VAL A 82 20.45 18.23 14.56
CA VAL A 82 19.87 19.47 15.11
C VAL A 82 20.70 19.95 16.29
N ALA A 83 21.12 21.20 16.25
CA ALA A 83 21.89 21.83 17.31
C ALA A 83 21.35 23.22 17.67
N VAL A 84 21.45 23.59 18.94
CA VAL A 84 21.03 24.89 19.48
C VAL A 84 22.26 25.76 19.74
N LYS A 85 22.22 27.06 19.38
CA LYS A 85 23.35 27.96 19.62
C LYS A 85 23.57 28.18 21.12
N LYS A 86 24.79 27.91 21.61
CA LYS A 86 25.21 28.24 22.99
C LYS A 86 25.32 29.75 23.14
N LYS A 87 24.58 30.36 24.07
CA LYS A 87 24.93 31.71 24.59
C LYS A 87 25.88 31.57 25.79
N ARG A 88 26.84 32.50 25.86
CA ARG A 88 27.97 32.49 26.82
C ARG A 88 27.57 32.52 28.31
N LYS A 89 26.32 32.89 28.66
CA LYS A 89 25.83 33.01 30.04
C LYS A 89 24.28 32.87 30.03
N SER A 90 23.73 31.94 30.83
CA SER A 90 22.33 31.77 31.28
C SER A 90 21.74 30.34 31.05
N PRO A 91 20.76 29.91 31.87
CA PRO A 91 20.68 28.53 32.36
C PRO A 91 19.90 27.59 31.42
N THR A 92 20.31 26.31 31.46
CA THR A 92 19.62 25.10 30.99
C THR A 92 18.49 25.32 29.99
N TYR A 93 18.79 25.18 28.69
CA TYR A 93 17.75 25.08 27.68
C TYR A 93 16.79 23.93 28.02
N PRO A 94 15.47 24.07 27.81
CA PRO A 94 14.62 22.89 27.74
C PRO A 94 15.17 22.05 26.58
N LEU A 95 15.66 20.85 26.89
CA LEU A 95 16.03 19.89 25.85
C LEU A 95 14.79 19.68 24.97
N PHE A 96 14.95 19.66 23.65
CA PHE A 96 13.85 19.39 22.73
C PHE A 96 13.97 17.97 22.19
N ARG A 97 12.85 17.24 22.11
CA ARG A 97 12.74 16.01 21.34
C ARG A 97 12.29 16.35 19.93
N VAL A 98 13.03 15.86 18.94
CA VAL A 98 12.69 16.01 17.52
C VAL A 98 12.02 14.72 17.07
N LYS A 99 10.76 14.80 16.62
CA LYS A 99 10.07 13.67 15.96
C LYS A 99 9.82 14.06 14.50
N GLY A 100 10.26 13.22 13.56
CA GLY A 100 9.71 13.30 12.20
C GLY A 100 8.23 12.95 12.26
N VAL A 101 7.37 13.73 11.60
CA VAL A 101 5.99 13.28 11.37
C VAL A 101 6.11 12.12 10.38
N MET A 102 5.79 10.89 10.79
CA MET A 102 5.63 9.83 9.80
C MET A 102 4.45 10.22 8.92
N GLU A 103 4.68 10.41 7.62
CA GLU A 103 3.58 10.59 6.70
C GLU A 103 2.69 9.35 6.71
N ALA A 104 1.39 9.57 6.53
CA ALA A 104 0.43 8.48 6.43
C ALA A 104 0.89 7.45 5.38
N PRO A 105 0.77 6.15 5.65
CA PRO A 105 1.21 5.12 4.73
C PRO A 105 0.42 5.21 3.42
N ALA A 106 0.99 4.70 2.33
CA ALA A 106 0.37 4.74 1.02
C ALA A 106 0.13 3.33 0.47
N ALA A 107 -0.99 3.14 -0.23
CA ALA A 107 -1.39 1.86 -0.78
C ALA A 107 -1.79 2.00 -2.26
N VAL A 108 -1.44 1.00 -3.07
CA VAL A 108 -1.95 0.83 -4.43
C VAL A 108 -2.96 -0.31 -4.41
N VAL A 109 -4.13 -0.10 -5.00
CA VAL A 109 -5.13 -1.16 -5.19
C VAL A 109 -5.46 -1.25 -6.67
N THR A 110 -5.19 -2.40 -7.30
CA THR A 110 -5.52 -2.60 -8.71
C THR A 110 -7.00 -2.96 -8.90
N GLY A 111 -7.66 -2.39 -9.91
CA GLY A 111 -9.09 -2.66 -10.14
C GLY A 111 -9.98 -2.07 -9.04
N ALA A 112 -9.58 -0.92 -8.50
CA ALA A 112 -10.16 -0.31 -7.30
C ALA A 112 -11.42 0.54 -7.55
N ALA A 113 -11.80 0.76 -8.81
CA ALA A 113 -12.94 1.61 -9.13
C ALA A 113 -14.29 1.01 -8.69
N LYS A 114 -14.40 -0.32 -8.59
CA LYS A 114 -15.68 -1.02 -8.42
C LYS A 114 -15.54 -2.25 -7.51
N ARG A 115 -16.68 -2.75 -7.02
CA ARG A 115 -16.82 -4.05 -6.32
C ARG A 115 -15.83 -4.18 -5.14
N ILE A 116 -15.13 -5.32 -5.04
CA ILE A 116 -14.17 -5.63 -3.98
C ILE A 116 -13.04 -4.58 -3.91
N GLY A 117 -12.48 -4.20 -5.06
CA GLY A 117 -11.39 -3.22 -5.10
C GLY A 117 -11.78 -1.86 -4.52
N ARG A 118 -13.03 -1.41 -4.75
CA ARG A 118 -13.57 -0.19 -4.14
C ARG A 118 -13.65 -0.33 -2.62
N ALA A 119 -14.21 -1.43 -2.11
CA ALA A 119 -14.31 -1.65 -0.67
C ALA A 119 -12.93 -1.70 0.01
N ILE A 120 -11.93 -2.30 -0.65
CA ILE A 120 -10.54 -2.31 -0.16
C ILE A 120 -9.97 -0.90 -0.11
N ALA A 121 -10.11 -0.11 -1.18
CA ALA A 121 -9.60 1.26 -1.23
C ALA A 121 -10.24 2.15 -0.15
N VAL A 122 -11.56 2.03 0.04
CA VAL A 122 -12.32 2.75 1.09
C VAL A 122 -11.80 2.36 2.47
N LYS A 123 -11.68 1.06 2.79
CA LYS A 123 -11.22 0.65 4.12
C LYS A 123 -9.75 0.99 4.39
N LEU A 124 -8.88 0.93 3.38
CA LEU A 124 -7.50 1.40 3.50
C LEU A 124 -7.47 2.90 3.84
N HIS A 125 -8.26 3.70 3.14
CA HIS A 125 -8.35 5.13 3.41
C HIS A 125 -8.89 5.44 4.81
N GLN A 126 -9.94 4.75 5.24
CA GLN A 126 -10.52 4.86 6.59
C GLN A 126 -9.53 4.45 7.70
N THR A 127 -8.63 3.52 7.43
CA THR A 127 -7.53 3.13 8.34
C THR A 127 -6.32 4.06 8.27
N GLY A 128 -6.42 5.14 7.51
CA GLY A 128 -5.45 6.23 7.47
C GLY A 128 -4.50 6.18 6.27
N TYR A 129 -4.59 5.19 5.39
CA TYR A 129 -3.76 5.13 4.19
C TYR A 129 -4.12 6.24 3.20
N ARG A 130 -3.12 6.66 2.42
CA ARG A 130 -3.31 7.33 1.14
C ARG A 130 -3.44 6.25 0.07
N VAL A 131 -4.30 6.42 -0.93
CA VAL A 131 -4.64 5.35 -1.87
C VAL A 131 -4.47 5.78 -3.32
N VAL A 132 -3.85 4.90 -4.12
CA VAL A 132 -3.92 4.95 -5.58
C VAL A 132 -5.02 3.99 -6.02
N ILE A 133 -6.03 4.55 -6.69
CA ILE A 133 -7.17 3.83 -7.26
C ILE A 133 -6.81 3.51 -8.71
N HIS A 134 -6.29 2.31 -8.95
CA HIS A 134 -6.03 1.87 -10.32
C HIS A 134 -7.32 1.37 -10.99
N TYR A 135 -7.50 1.75 -12.25
CA TYR A 135 -8.61 1.29 -13.09
C TYR A 135 -8.16 1.08 -14.54
N HIS A 136 -8.91 0.24 -15.26
CA HIS A 136 -8.75 0.05 -16.71
C HIS A 136 -9.66 1.00 -17.49
N ASN A 137 -10.95 0.67 -17.61
CA ASN A 137 -11.93 1.46 -18.38
C ASN A 137 -12.92 2.26 -17.51
N SER A 138 -12.92 2.08 -16.19
CA SER A 138 -13.93 2.63 -15.27
C SER A 138 -13.56 4.01 -14.71
N ALA A 139 -13.22 4.95 -15.60
CA ALA A 139 -12.70 6.28 -15.25
C ALA A 139 -13.65 7.08 -14.33
N GLU A 140 -14.93 7.19 -14.70
CA GLU A 140 -15.93 7.93 -13.93
C GLU A 140 -16.06 7.39 -12.50
N ALA A 141 -16.16 6.07 -12.35
CA ALA A 141 -16.25 5.43 -11.03
C ALA A 141 -14.96 5.62 -10.21
N ALA A 142 -13.80 5.59 -10.84
CA ALA A 142 -12.52 5.81 -10.16
C ALA A 142 -12.36 7.25 -9.66
N VAL A 143 -12.69 8.24 -10.51
CA VAL A 143 -12.63 9.67 -10.16
C VAL A 143 -13.65 9.99 -9.07
N SER A 144 -14.88 9.49 -9.19
CA SER A 144 -15.92 9.67 -8.17
C SER A 144 -15.49 9.12 -6.80
N LEU A 145 -14.87 7.93 -6.76
CA LEU A 145 -14.30 7.38 -5.53
C LEU A 145 -13.15 8.25 -4.99
N ALA A 146 -12.24 8.73 -5.84
CA ALA A 146 -11.15 9.59 -5.39
C ALA A 146 -11.67 10.90 -4.78
N ASP A 147 -12.69 11.52 -5.39
CA ASP A 147 -13.31 12.74 -4.90
C ASP A 147 -14.04 12.52 -3.57
N GLU A 148 -14.76 11.41 -3.43
CA GLU A 148 -15.39 11.00 -2.17
C GLU A 148 -14.37 10.88 -1.04
N LEU A 149 -13.28 10.13 -1.26
CA LEU A 149 -12.23 9.95 -0.26
C LEU A 149 -11.47 11.26 0.03
N ASN A 150 -11.27 12.11 -0.98
CA ASN A 150 -10.61 13.40 -0.80
C ASN A 150 -11.47 14.44 -0.08
N LYS A 151 -12.80 14.32 -0.14
CA LYS A 151 -13.72 15.13 0.69
C LYS A 151 -13.57 14.80 2.17
N GLU A 152 -13.37 13.52 2.51
CA GLU A 152 -13.12 13.10 3.89
C GLU A 152 -11.70 13.48 4.35
N ARG A 153 -10.69 13.26 3.51
CA ARG A 153 -9.28 13.59 3.78
C ARG A 153 -8.60 14.11 2.51
N SER A 154 -8.35 15.41 2.44
CA SER A 154 -7.82 16.05 1.24
C SER A 154 -6.44 15.51 0.81
N ASN A 155 -6.23 15.38 -0.51
CA ASN A 155 -4.97 14.93 -1.13
C ASN A 155 -4.50 13.55 -0.65
N THR A 156 -5.43 12.62 -0.39
CA THR A 156 -5.11 11.27 0.06
C THR A 156 -5.58 10.18 -0.89
N ALA A 157 -6.32 10.50 -1.96
CA ALA A 157 -6.68 9.57 -3.01
C ALA A 157 -6.30 10.14 -4.39
N VAL A 158 -5.68 9.32 -5.24
CA VAL A 158 -5.40 9.65 -6.65
C VAL A 158 -5.80 8.49 -7.54
N VAL A 159 -6.10 8.75 -8.80
CA VAL A 159 -6.44 7.72 -9.79
C VAL A 159 -5.24 7.41 -10.70
N CYS A 160 -5.16 6.17 -11.17
CA CYS A 160 -4.17 5.74 -12.16
C CYS A 160 -4.84 4.84 -13.20
N GLN A 161 -4.84 5.26 -14.46
CA GLN A 161 -5.33 4.44 -15.57
C GLN A 161 -4.17 3.61 -16.14
N ALA A 162 -4.37 2.29 -16.25
CA ALA A 162 -3.44 1.43 -16.96
C ALA A 162 -4.14 0.16 -17.47
N ASP A 163 -3.56 -0.50 -18.45
CA ASP A 163 -4.06 -1.76 -19.00
C ASP A 163 -3.20 -2.95 -18.54
N LEU A 164 -3.82 -3.85 -17.76
CA LEU A 164 -3.18 -5.06 -17.25
C LEU A 164 -3.48 -6.31 -18.10
N THR A 165 -4.14 -6.15 -19.24
CA THR A 165 -4.53 -7.22 -20.17
C THR A 165 -3.67 -7.24 -21.45
N ASN A 166 -2.93 -6.16 -21.73
CA ASN A 166 -2.13 -6.05 -22.95
C ASN A 166 -0.65 -6.37 -22.67
N SER A 167 -0.21 -7.55 -23.12
CA SER A 167 1.16 -8.05 -22.91
C SER A 167 2.25 -7.12 -23.42
N ASN A 168 2.01 -6.36 -24.50
CA ASN A 168 3.02 -5.49 -25.11
C ASN A 168 3.36 -4.27 -24.25
N VAL A 169 2.41 -3.79 -23.45
CA VAL A 169 2.58 -2.62 -22.58
C VAL A 169 2.56 -2.98 -21.09
N LEU A 170 2.43 -4.26 -20.76
CA LEU A 170 2.20 -4.73 -19.41
C LEU A 170 3.33 -4.35 -18.43
N PRO A 171 4.64 -4.52 -18.75
CA PRO A 171 5.72 -4.10 -17.86
C PRO A 171 5.67 -2.59 -17.55
N ALA A 172 5.54 -1.75 -18.58
CA ALA A 172 5.45 -0.29 -18.42
C ALA A 172 4.19 0.12 -17.64
N SER A 173 3.06 -0.56 -17.86
CA SER A 173 1.81 -0.33 -17.12
C SER A 173 1.97 -0.63 -15.63
N CYS A 174 2.62 -1.74 -15.29
CA CYS A 174 2.87 -2.12 -13.90
C CYS A 174 3.83 -1.13 -13.22
N GLU A 175 4.88 -0.70 -13.91
CA GLU A 175 5.80 0.33 -13.42
C GLU A 175 5.11 1.68 -13.20
N GLU A 176 4.28 2.15 -14.12
CA GLU A 176 3.55 3.41 -13.98
C GLU A 176 2.56 3.36 -12.80
N ILE A 177 1.87 2.23 -12.58
CA ILE A 177 0.98 2.06 -11.43
C ILE A 177 1.76 2.27 -10.12
N ILE A 178 2.91 1.61 -9.94
CA ILE A 178 3.72 1.76 -8.73
C ILE A 178 4.31 3.19 -8.64
N ASN A 179 4.85 3.70 -9.74
CA ASN A 179 5.45 5.03 -9.80
C ASN A 179 4.44 6.15 -9.55
N SER A 180 3.17 5.98 -9.90
CA SER A 180 2.11 6.94 -9.61
C SER A 180 1.94 7.16 -8.10
N CYS A 181 2.07 6.09 -7.29
CA CYS A 181 2.02 6.16 -5.83
C CYS A 181 3.21 6.95 -5.27
N PHE A 182 4.42 6.62 -5.71
CA PHE A 182 5.61 7.37 -5.32
C PHE A 182 5.57 8.83 -5.78
N ARG A 183 5.04 9.12 -6.97
CA ARG A 183 4.89 10.48 -7.51
C ARG A 183 3.90 11.29 -6.68
N ALA A 184 2.76 10.71 -6.31
CA ALA A 184 1.73 11.39 -5.54
C ALA A 184 2.08 11.54 -4.06
N PHE A 185 2.72 10.54 -3.46
CA PHE A 185 2.83 10.40 -2.00
C PHE A 185 4.26 10.26 -1.48
N GLY A 186 5.26 10.14 -2.35
CA GLY A 186 6.67 9.95 -1.98
C GLY A 186 7.02 8.55 -1.48
N ARG A 187 6.02 7.66 -1.31
CA ARG A 187 6.17 6.31 -0.77
C ARG A 187 5.07 5.38 -1.30
N CYS A 188 5.28 4.08 -1.15
CA CYS A 188 4.27 3.05 -1.34
C CYS A 188 4.54 1.93 -0.32
N ASP A 189 3.60 1.66 0.57
CA ASP A 189 3.75 0.70 1.67
C ASP A 189 2.97 -0.59 1.41
N VAL A 190 1.83 -0.47 0.75
CA VAL A 190 0.93 -1.59 0.47
C VAL A 190 0.66 -1.71 -1.02
N LEU A 191 0.72 -2.94 -1.54
CA LEU A 191 0.24 -3.28 -2.87
C LEU A 191 -0.87 -4.33 -2.74
N VAL A 192 -2.05 -4.04 -3.27
CA VAL A 192 -3.15 -5.01 -3.36
C VAL A 192 -3.41 -5.35 -4.82
N ASN A 193 -3.02 -6.56 -5.21
CA ASN A 193 -3.29 -7.12 -6.53
C ASN A 193 -4.73 -7.69 -6.56
N ASN A 194 -5.70 -6.83 -6.88
CA ASN A 194 -7.13 -7.15 -6.92
C ASN A 194 -7.71 -7.21 -8.34
N ALA A 195 -7.14 -6.49 -9.32
CA ALA A 195 -7.62 -6.54 -10.70
C ALA A 195 -7.62 -7.97 -11.22
N SER A 196 -8.74 -8.41 -11.80
CA SER A 196 -8.93 -9.79 -12.22
C SER A 196 -9.98 -9.87 -13.31
N ALA A 197 -9.70 -10.61 -14.37
CA ALA A 197 -10.70 -11.06 -15.33
C ALA A 197 -11.28 -12.41 -14.88
N PHE A 198 -12.58 -12.61 -15.11
CA PHE A 198 -13.31 -13.84 -14.78
C PHE A 198 -14.43 -14.06 -15.80
N TYR A 199 -14.26 -15.06 -16.67
CA TYR A 199 -15.27 -15.54 -17.61
C TYR A 199 -14.86 -16.95 -18.11
N PRO A 200 -15.82 -17.76 -18.60
CA PRO A 200 -15.53 -19.11 -19.03
C PRO A 200 -14.73 -19.14 -20.35
N THR A 201 -13.80 -20.08 -20.44
CA THR A 201 -12.99 -20.47 -21.59
C THR A 201 -13.01 -22.00 -21.73
N PRO A 202 -14.08 -22.59 -22.29
CA PRO A 202 -14.16 -24.03 -22.49
C PRO A 202 -13.06 -24.51 -23.44
N LEU A 203 -12.50 -25.71 -23.19
CA LEU A 203 -11.47 -26.29 -24.05
C LEU A 203 -12.04 -26.76 -25.39
N VAL A 204 -13.28 -27.23 -25.40
CA VAL A 204 -14.03 -27.61 -26.61
C VAL A 204 -15.05 -26.52 -26.89
N GLN A 205 -14.94 -25.88 -28.05
CA GLN A 205 -15.89 -24.86 -28.49
C GLN A 205 -17.19 -25.53 -28.99
N GLY A 206 -18.34 -24.95 -28.65
CA GLY A 206 -19.66 -25.44 -29.09
C GLY A 206 -20.45 -26.26 -28.05
N ASP A 207 -19.78 -26.80 -27.02
CA ASP A 207 -20.46 -27.58 -25.95
C ASP A 207 -21.17 -26.70 -24.92
N HIS A 208 -20.82 -25.41 -24.87
CA HIS A 208 -21.40 -24.41 -23.97
C HIS A 208 -21.76 -23.15 -24.76
N GLU A 209 -22.70 -22.35 -24.24
CA GLU A 209 -23.00 -21.02 -24.80
C GLU A 209 -21.70 -20.23 -24.96
N ASP A 210 -21.47 -19.72 -26.17
CA ASP A 210 -20.29 -18.94 -26.49
C ASP A 210 -20.35 -17.57 -25.80
N ASN A 211 -19.87 -17.55 -24.56
CA ASN A 211 -19.69 -16.35 -23.75
C ASN A 211 -18.31 -15.70 -23.98
N SER A 212 -17.56 -16.11 -25.02
CA SER A 212 -16.27 -15.50 -25.34
C SER A 212 -16.41 -14.06 -25.82
N ASN A 213 -17.63 -13.59 -26.14
CA ASN A 213 -17.90 -12.34 -26.83
C ASN A 213 -17.10 -12.20 -28.14
N GLY A 214 -16.81 -13.32 -28.82
CA GLY A 214 -16.01 -13.33 -30.06
C GLY A 214 -14.52 -13.06 -29.87
N LYS A 215 -14.00 -13.18 -28.63
CA LYS A 215 -12.57 -12.99 -28.34
C LYS A 215 -11.75 -14.16 -28.88
N THR A 216 -10.59 -13.85 -29.47
CA THR A 216 -9.63 -14.89 -29.87
C THR A 216 -8.99 -15.54 -28.63
N VAL A 217 -8.44 -16.75 -28.78
CA VAL A 217 -7.73 -17.44 -27.71
C VAL A 217 -6.58 -16.60 -27.18
N GLU A 218 -5.86 -15.89 -28.05
CA GLU A 218 -4.75 -14.99 -27.66
C GLU A 218 -5.25 -13.86 -26.75
N THR A 219 -6.41 -13.28 -27.06
CA THR A 219 -7.03 -12.24 -26.23
C THR A 219 -7.48 -12.82 -24.90
N GLN A 220 -8.06 -14.02 -24.90
CA GLN A 220 -8.46 -14.70 -23.68
C GLN A 220 -7.28 -14.98 -22.74
N VAL A 221 -6.17 -15.48 -23.29
CA VAL A 221 -4.91 -15.70 -22.56
C VAL A 221 -4.35 -14.39 -22.03
N ALA A 222 -4.26 -13.36 -22.87
CA ALA A 222 -3.73 -12.06 -22.47
C ALA A 222 -4.56 -11.43 -21.34
N GLU A 223 -5.88 -11.51 -21.38
CA GLU A 223 -6.75 -11.00 -20.33
C GLU A 223 -6.68 -11.83 -19.03
N LEU A 224 -6.91 -13.16 -19.12
CA LEU A 224 -7.04 -14.01 -17.93
C LEU A 224 -5.69 -14.29 -17.27
N ILE A 225 -4.64 -14.59 -18.04
CA ILE A 225 -3.30 -14.84 -17.49
C ILE A 225 -2.56 -13.54 -17.22
N GLY A 226 -2.74 -12.52 -18.08
CA GLY A 226 -2.17 -11.20 -17.85
C GLY A 226 -2.65 -10.60 -16.53
N THR A 227 -3.96 -10.51 -16.31
CA THR A 227 -4.49 -9.88 -15.08
C THR A 227 -4.35 -10.75 -13.84
N ASN A 228 -4.54 -12.07 -13.94
CA ASN A 228 -4.57 -12.94 -12.76
C ASN A 228 -3.19 -13.44 -12.33
N ALA A 229 -2.16 -13.37 -13.17
CA ALA A 229 -0.83 -13.92 -12.85
C ALA A 229 0.33 -12.97 -13.19
N ILE A 230 0.46 -12.57 -14.47
CA ILE A 230 1.65 -11.84 -14.93
C ILE A 230 1.68 -10.41 -14.38
N ALA A 231 0.55 -9.71 -14.35
CA ALA A 231 0.45 -8.38 -13.77
C ALA A 231 0.79 -8.38 -12.27
N PRO A 232 0.23 -9.26 -11.41
CA PRO A 232 0.66 -9.42 -10.03
C PRO A 232 2.16 -9.67 -9.88
N PHE A 233 2.77 -10.48 -10.75
CA PHE A 233 4.22 -10.72 -10.74
C PHE A 233 5.00 -9.43 -11.03
N LEU A 234 4.67 -8.72 -12.12
CA LEU A 234 5.37 -7.50 -12.53
C LEU A 234 5.15 -6.34 -11.55
N LEU A 235 3.94 -6.20 -10.99
CA LEU A 235 3.64 -5.23 -9.93
C LEU A 235 4.42 -5.54 -8.66
N THR A 236 4.51 -6.81 -8.26
CA THR A 236 5.31 -7.26 -7.11
C THR A 236 6.79 -6.95 -7.32
N MET A 237 7.31 -7.24 -8.53
CA MET A 237 8.69 -6.93 -8.89
C MET A 237 8.96 -5.42 -8.84
N SER A 238 8.11 -4.61 -9.47
CA SER A 238 8.25 -3.15 -9.49
C SER A 238 8.16 -2.55 -8.08
N PHE A 239 7.19 -3.01 -7.27
CA PHE A 239 7.07 -2.64 -5.86
C PHE A 239 8.36 -2.95 -5.10
N ALA A 240 8.83 -4.20 -5.15
CA ALA A 240 10.03 -4.63 -4.44
C ALA A 240 11.30 -3.88 -4.88
N GLN A 241 11.45 -3.63 -6.19
CA GLN A 241 12.58 -2.85 -6.73
C GLN A 241 12.59 -1.42 -6.19
N ARG A 242 11.42 -0.78 -6.06
CA ARG A 242 11.31 0.56 -5.50
C ARG A 242 11.59 0.63 -3.99
N GLN A 243 11.52 -0.50 -3.28
CA GLN A 243 11.93 -0.59 -1.87
C GLN A 243 13.44 -0.78 -1.68
N LYS A 244 14.20 -1.14 -2.74
CA LYS A 244 15.66 -1.34 -2.62
C LYS A 244 16.33 -0.05 -2.16
N GLY A 245 17.07 -0.12 -1.05
CA GLY A 245 17.71 1.01 -0.39
C GLY A 245 16.99 1.51 0.87
N THR A 246 15.77 1.06 1.12
CA THR A 246 15.15 1.23 2.46
C THR A 246 15.86 0.31 3.46
N ASN A 247 16.11 0.79 4.68
CA ASN A 247 16.74 -0.01 5.72
C ASN A 247 15.75 -1.11 6.17
N PRO A 248 16.06 -2.42 6.01
CA PRO A 248 15.15 -3.49 6.42
C PRO A 248 14.90 -3.50 7.95
N ASN A 249 15.82 -2.94 8.75
CA ASN A 249 15.64 -2.77 10.19
C ASN A 249 14.84 -1.51 10.56
N CYS A 250 14.30 -0.78 9.58
CA CYS A 250 13.35 0.29 9.83
C CYS A 250 12.01 -0.34 10.25
N THR A 251 11.84 -0.56 11.55
CA THR A 251 10.60 -1.04 12.16
C THR A 251 9.38 -0.17 11.87
N SER A 252 9.57 1.02 11.28
CA SER A 252 8.52 1.95 10.90
C SER A 252 7.81 1.61 9.58
N SER A 253 8.33 0.70 8.75
CA SER A 253 7.70 0.35 7.46
C SER A 253 7.02 -1.02 7.53
N ASN A 254 5.69 -1.02 7.51
CA ASN A 254 4.88 -2.22 7.39
C ASN A 254 4.60 -2.50 5.91
N LEU A 255 5.61 -3.02 5.20
CA LEU A 255 5.52 -3.31 3.78
C LEU A 255 4.73 -4.61 3.55
N SER A 256 3.64 -4.53 2.79
CA SER A 256 2.74 -5.67 2.58
C SER A 256 2.20 -5.74 1.16
N ILE A 257 2.27 -6.92 0.57
CA ILE A 257 1.61 -7.26 -0.68
C ILE A 257 0.47 -8.23 -0.37
N VAL A 258 -0.73 -7.95 -0.87
CA VAL A 258 -1.89 -8.84 -0.75
C VAL A 258 -2.41 -9.18 -2.14
N ASN A 259 -2.42 -10.47 -2.46
CA ASN A 259 -2.96 -11.00 -3.71
C ASN A 259 -4.39 -11.50 -3.50
N LEU A 260 -5.32 -11.11 -4.37
CA LEU A 260 -6.68 -11.63 -4.36
C LEU A 260 -6.71 -12.96 -5.16
N CYS A 261 -6.51 -14.05 -4.44
CA CYS A 261 -6.59 -15.42 -4.92
C CYS A 261 -8.06 -15.85 -5.10
N ASP A 262 -8.33 -17.16 -5.05
CA ASP A 262 -9.67 -17.73 -5.13
C ASP A 262 -9.78 -18.91 -4.14
N ALA A 263 -10.86 -18.97 -3.36
CA ALA A 263 -11.04 -20.06 -2.38
C ALA A 263 -11.31 -21.40 -3.05
N MET A 264 -11.80 -21.38 -4.29
CA MET A 264 -12.17 -22.54 -5.10
C MET A 264 -11.06 -22.94 -6.08
N VAL A 265 -9.84 -22.41 -5.92
CA VAL A 265 -8.71 -22.77 -6.80
C VAL A 265 -8.46 -24.29 -6.81
N ASP A 266 -8.61 -24.97 -5.68
CA ASP A 266 -8.49 -26.43 -5.55
C ASP A 266 -9.77 -27.20 -5.93
N GLN A 267 -10.85 -26.49 -6.27
CA GLN A 267 -12.14 -27.04 -6.70
C GLN A 267 -12.56 -26.40 -8.03
N PRO A 268 -11.91 -26.77 -9.15
CA PRO A 268 -12.05 -26.07 -10.42
C PRO A 268 -13.47 -26.18 -10.98
N CYS A 269 -14.01 -25.04 -11.44
CA CYS A 269 -15.28 -24.99 -12.17
C CYS A 269 -15.14 -25.44 -13.63
N MET A 270 -16.17 -26.11 -14.16
CA MET A 270 -16.27 -26.46 -15.58
C MET A 270 -16.12 -25.23 -16.47
N ALA A 271 -15.39 -25.36 -17.58
CA ALA A 271 -15.09 -24.29 -18.53
C ALA A 271 -14.24 -23.11 -18.00
N PHE A 272 -13.67 -23.15 -16.79
CA PHE A 272 -12.81 -22.08 -16.25
C PHE A 272 -11.31 -22.45 -16.21
N SER A 273 -10.84 -23.35 -17.09
CA SER A 273 -9.46 -23.86 -17.07
C SER A 273 -8.40 -22.75 -17.11
N LEU A 274 -8.57 -21.75 -17.98
CA LEU A 274 -7.61 -20.65 -18.12
C LEU A 274 -7.61 -19.72 -16.91
N TYR A 275 -8.80 -19.42 -16.36
CA TYR A 275 -8.92 -18.67 -15.11
C TYR A 275 -8.25 -19.41 -13.95
N ASN A 276 -8.54 -20.71 -13.79
CA ASN A 276 -7.97 -21.55 -12.73
C ASN A 276 -6.45 -21.64 -12.84
N MET A 277 -5.91 -21.73 -14.07
CA MET A 277 -4.46 -21.67 -14.31
C MET A 277 -3.86 -20.36 -13.80
N GLY A 278 -4.50 -19.22 -14.13
CA GLY A 278 -4.08 -17.91 -13.63
C GLY A 278 -4.12 -17.80 -12.10
N LYS A 279 -5.19 -18.28 -11.46
CA LYS A 279 -5.31 -18.24 -9.99
C LYS A 279 -4.36 -19.21 -9.28
N HIS A 280 -4.08 -20.38 -9.83
CA HIS A 280 -3.02 -21.26 -9.29
C HIS A 280 -1.64 -20.62 -9.43
N ALA A 281 -1.34 -19.96 -10.56
CA ALA A 281 -0.10 -19.22 -10.72
C ALA A 281 0.02 -18.08 -9.68
N LEU A 282 -1.08 -17.40 -9.36
CA LEU A 282 -1.12 -16.37 -8.31
C LEU A 282 -0.86 -16.94 -6.90
N VAL A 283 -1.39 -18.12 -6.59
CA VAL A 283 -1.11 -18.84 -5.34
C VAL A 283 0.39 -19.17 -5.24
N GLY A 284 0.97 -19.75 -6.29
CA GLY A 284 2.40 -20.05 -6.36
C GLY A 284 3.26 -18.80 -6.22
N LEU A 285 2.91 -17.72 -6.93
CA LEU A 285 3.57 -16.42 -6.81
C LEU A 285 3.52 -15.89 -5.37
N THR A 286 2.37 -15.98 -4.70
CA THR A 286 2.20 -15.50 -3.33
C THR A 286 3.18 -16.17 -2.37
N GLN A 287 3.35 -17.49 -2.49
CA GLN A 287 4.24 -18.27 -1.64
C GLN A 287 5.72 -18.04 -2.00
N SER A 288 6.07 -18.05 -3.29
CA SER A 288 7.45 -17.80 -3.73
C SER A 288 7.92 -16.39 -3.39
N ALA A 289 7.11 -15.37 -3.68
CA ALA A 289 7.45 -13.98 -3.37
C ALA A 289 7.51 -13.72 -1.85
N ALA A 290 6.73 -14.45 -1.03
CA ALA A 290 6.85 -14.36 0.42
C ALA A 290 8.23 -14.78 0.93
N LEU A 291 8.85 -15.80 0.31
CA LEU A 291 10.21 -16.24 0.65
C LEU A 291 11.26 -15.26 0.12
N GLU A 292 11.15 -14.86 -1.15
CA GLU A 292 12.13 -13.99 -1.80
C GLU A 292 12.17 -12.58 -1.20
N LEU A 293 11.03 -12.06 -0.75
CA LEU A 293 10.90 -10.69 -0.27
C LEU A 293 10.98 -10.55 1.27
N ALA A 294 10.93 -11.66 2.02
CA ALA A 294 11.09 -11.64 3.48
C ALA A 294 12.41 -10.99 3.96
N PRO A 295 13.59 -11.20 3.34
CA PRO A 295 14.83 -10.52 3.71
C PRO A 295 14.78 -8.99 3.56
N TYR A 296 13.85 -8.48 2.77
CA TYR A 296 13.62 -7.05 2.55
C TYR A 296 12.52 -6.48 3.46
N GLY A 297 11.99 -7.28 4.40
CA GLY A 297 10.91 -6.85 5.30
C GLY A 297 9.56 -6.69 4.61
N ILE A 298 9.36 -7.28 3.43
CA ILE A 298 8.09 -7.24 2.68
C ILE A 298 7.35 -8.54 2.92
N ARG A 299 6.14 -8.46 3.46
CA ARG A 299 5.24 -9.61 3.62
C ARG A 299 4.40 -9.79 2.37
N VAL A 300 4.19 -11.02 1.94
CA VAL A 300 3.32 -11.33 0.80
C VAL A 300 2.30 -12.36 1.25
N ASN A 301 1.01 -12.04 1.16
CA ASN A 301 -0.07 -12.93 1.56
C ASN A 301 -1.19 -12.92 0.52
N GLY A 302 -2.11 -13.87 0.63
CA GLY A 302 -3.31 -13.98 -0.19
C GLY A 302 -4.57 -13.81 0.64
N VAL A 303 -5.59 -13.19 0.03
CA VAL A 303 -6.99 -13.35 0.44
C VAL A 303 -7.68 -14.12 -0.69
N ALA A 304 -8.40 -15.17 -0.33
CA ALA A 304 -9.08 -16.04 -1.27
C ALA A 304 -10.60 -15.95 -1.04
N PRO A 305 -11.31 -15.07 -1.76
CA PRO A 305 -12.77 -15.02 -1.72
C PRO A 305 -13.39 -16.31 -2.25
N GLY A 306 -14.49 -16.75 -1.65
CA GLY A 306 -15.39 -17.76 -2.22
C GLY A 306 -16.51 -17.10 -3.05
N VAL A 307 -17.76 -17.53 -2.82
CA VAL A 307 -18.92 -16.84 -3.39
C VAL A 307 -19.03 -15.43 -2.79
N SER A 308 -18.60 -14.43 -3.56
CA SER A 308 -18.66 -13.02 -3.19
C SER A 308 -19.05 -12.19 -4.39
N LEU A 309 -20.04 -11.32 -4.23
CA LEU A 309 -20.54 -10.43 -5.29
C LEU A 309 -20.71 -11.18 -6.62
N LEU A 310 -21.69 -12.07 -6.72
CA LEU A 310 -21.97 -12.77 -7.96
C LEU A 310 -22.25 -11.78 -9.12
N PRO A 311 -22.03 -12.19 -10.38
CA PRO A 311 -22.27 -11.32 -11.52
C PRO A 311 -23.70 -10.78 -11.52
N VAL A 312 -23.88 -9.49 -11.82
CA VAL A 312 -25.21 -8.88 -11.85
C VAL A 312 -26.08 -9.55 -12.92
N ALA A 313 -25.46 -9.92 -14.06
CA ALA A 313 -26.10 -10.62 -15.18
C ALA A 313 -26.52 -12.07 -14.87
N MET A 314 -26.05 -12.68 -13.79
CA MET A 314 -26.45 -14.03 -13.39
C MET A 314 -27.89 -14.01 -12.86
N GLY A 315 -28.72 -14.95 -13.32
CA GLY A 315 -30.12 -15.09 -12.88
C GLY A 315 -30.22 -15.44 -11.40
N GLU A 316 -31.30 -15.01 -10.74
CA GLU A 316 -31.44 -15.18 -9.27
C GLU A 316 -31.48 -16.64 -8.84
N GLU A 317 -32.11 -17.52 -9.62
CA GLU A 317 -32.12 -18.96 -9.35
C GLU A 317 -30.71 -19.58 -9.35
N GLU A 318 -29.84 -19.11 -10.26
CA GLU A 318 -28.45 -19.55 -10.33
C GLU A 318 -27.63 -18.98 -9.18
N LYS A 319 -27.85 -17.70 -8.82
CA LYS A 319 -27.24 -17.10 -7.63
C LYS A 319 -27.60 -17.88 -6.37
N ASP A 320 -28.86 -18.24 -6.22
CA ASP A 320 -29.34 -19.03 -5.08
C ASP A 320 -28.76 -20.44 -5.06
N LYS A 321 -28.50 -21.07 -6.22
CA LYS A 321 -27.77 -22.34 -6.28
C LYS A 321 -26.36 -22.20 -5.70
N TRP A 322 -25.64 -21.14 -6.03
CA TRP A 322 -24.31 -20.88 -5.46
C TRP A 322 -24.37 -20.56 -3.97
N ARG A 323 -25.29 -19.69 -3.55
CA ARG A 323 -25.49 -19.34 -2.14
C ARG A 323 -25.80 -20.55 -1.27
N ARG A 324 -26.65 -21.48 -1.74
CA ARG A 324 -26.98 -22.71 -0.99
C ARG A 324 -25.78 -23.61 -0.72
N LYS A 325 -24.72 -23.54 -1.54
CA LYS A 325 -23.49 -24.30 -1.32
C LYS A 325 -22.64 -23.73 -0.18
N VAL A 326 -22.84 -22.48 0.22
CA VAL A 326 -22.08 -21.83 1.30
C VAL A 326 -22.62 -22.27 2.67
N PRO A 327 -21.84 -22.97 3.51
CA PRO A 327 -22.30 -23.41 4.82
C PRO A 327 -22.70 -22.26 5.74
N LEU A 328 -21.90 -21.20 5.77
CA LEU A 328 -22.15 -20.05 6.64
C LEU A 328 -23.28 -19.17 6.10
N GLY A 329 -24.49 -19.44 6.55
CA GLY A 329 -25.67 -18.60 6.30
C GLY A 329 -26.21 -18.64 4.87
N ARG A 330 -25.72 -19.57 4.03
CA ARG A 330 -26.16 -19.75 2.63
C ARG A 330 -26.24 -18.42 1.86
N ARG A 331 -25.15 -17.66 1.92
CA ARG A 331 -25.09 -16.30 1.38
C ARG A 331 -23.73 -16.00 0.78
N GLU A 332 -23.69 -14.90 0.04
CA GLU A 332 -22.44 -14.34 -0.47
C GLU A 332 -21.70 -13.58 0.64
N ALA A 333 -20.37 -13.53 0.56
CA ALA A 333 -19.59 -12.56 1.32
C ALA A 333 -19.75 -11.16 0.70
N SER A 334 -19.88 -10.12 1.54
CA SER A 334 -19.90 -8.74 1.07
C SER A 334 -18.48 -8.27 0.67
N ALA A 335 -18.40 -7.23 -0.15
CA ALA A 335 -17.13 -6.61 -0.53
C ALA A 335 -16.32 -6.17 0.69
N GLU A 336 -17.02 -5.66 1.71
CA GLU A 336 -16.47 -5.17 2.97
C GLU A 336 -15.86 -6.30 3.80
N GLN A 337 -16.47 -7.50 3.80
CA GLN A 337 -15.93 -8.66 4.50
C GLN A 337 -14.63 -9.17 3.85
N ILE A 338 -14.54 -9.11 2.51
CA ILE A 338 -13.27 -9.39 1.81
C ILE A 338 -12.23 -8.32 2.17
N ALA A 339 -12.63 -7.05 2.16
CA ALA A 339 -11.75 -5.95 2.51
C ALA A 339 -11.25 -6.03 3.96
N ASP A 340 -12.04 -6.52 4.92
CA ASP A 340 -11.59 -6.73 6.30
C ASP A 340 -10.41 -7.69 6.41
N ALA A 341 -10.43 -8.79 5.63
CA ALA A 341 -9.30 -9.72 5.59
C ALA A 341 -8.04 -9.07 5.01
N VAL A 342 -8.20 -8.21 3.99
CA VAL A 342 -7.08 -7.42 3.45
C VAL A 342 -6.56 -6.45 4.51
N ILE A 343 -7.43 -5.71 5.21
CA ILE A 343 -7.04 -4.78 6.28
C ILE A 343 -6.28 -5.50 7.40
N PHE A 344 -6.75 -6.68 7.82
CA PHE A 344 -6.03 -7.49 8.79
C PHE A 344 -4.62 -7.82 8.29
N LEU A 345 -4.48 -8.35 7.08
CA LEU A 345 -3.18 -8.78 6.52
C LEU A 345 -2.21 -7.62 6.31
N VAL A 346 -2.68 -6.41 6.01
CA VAL A 346 -1.82 -5.23 5.87
C VAL A 346 -1.55 -4.54 7.20
N SER A 347 -2.29 -4.84 8.28
CA SER A 347 -2.11 -4.22 9.59
C SER A 347 -0.88 -4.76 10.34
N GLY A 348 -0.47 -4.05 11.38
CA GLY A 348 0.58 -4.52 12.30
C GLY A 348 0.21 -5.81 13.05
N SER A 349 -1.09 -6.13 13.16
CA SER A 349 -1.55 -7.38 13.79
C SER A 349 -1.14 -8.63 13.00
N ALA A 350 -0.82 -8.49 11.72
CA ALA A 350 -0.34 -9.56 10.85
C ALA A 350 1.19 -9.50 10.62
N GLN A 351 1.95 -8.78 11.46
CA GLN A 351 3.39 -8.55 11.26
C GLN A 351 4.25 -9.83 11.15
N TYR A 352 3.76 -10.97 11.68
CA TYR A 352 4.45 -12.26 11.59
C TYR A 352 3.78 -13.24 10.61
N ILE A 353 2.91 -12.73 9.73
CA ILE A 353 2.18 -13.52 8.73
C ILE A 353 2.72 -13.15 7.34
N THR A 354 3.34 -14.13 6.67
CA THR A 354 3.76 -14.08 5.27
C THR A 354 3.59 -15.47 4.64
N GLY A 355 3.34 -15.54 3.33
CA GLY A 355 3.09 -16.77 2.57
C GLY A 355 1.72 -17.41 2.84
N SER A 356 0.87 -16.78 3.66
CA SER A 356 -0.44 -17.33 4.05
C SER A 356 -1.53 -16.91 3.07
N ILE A 357 -2.51 -17.79 2.84
CA ILE A 357 -3.69 -17.50 2.03
C ILE A 357 -4.93 -17.68 2.91
N ILE A 358 -5.59 -16.58 3.24
CA ILE A 358 -6.79 -16.58 4.10
C ILE A 358 -8.02 -16.71 3.21
N LYS A 359 -8.79 -17.79 3.41
CA LYS A 359 -10.07 -17.99 2.72
C LYS A 359 -11.18 -17.18 3.39
N VAL A 360 -11.97 -16.47 2.58
CA VAL A 360 -13.18 -15.76 3.00
C VAL A 360 -14.35 -16.29 2.17
N ASP A 361 -14.76 -17.51 2.50
CA ASP A 361 -15.64 -18.33 1.66
C ASP A 361 -16.84 -18.94 2.42
N GLY A 362 -17.00 -18.60 3.71
CA GLY A 362 -18.05 -19.16 4.55
C GLY A 362 -17.99 -20.68 4.72
N GLY A 363 -16.81 -21.30 4.49
CA GLY A 363 -16.61 -22.75 4.53
C GLY A 363 -16.89 -23.47 3.21
N LEU A 364 -17.18 -22.75 2.11
CA LEU A 364 -17.51 -23.35 0.81
C LEU A 364 -16.45 -24.34 0.33
N SER A 365 -15.16 -24.00 0.45
CA SER A 365 -14.07 -24.88 -0.01
C SER A 365 -13.89 -26.17 0.78
N LEU A 366 -14.61 -26.33 1.90
CA LEU A 366 -14.64 -27.56 2.71
C LEU A 366 -15.85 -28.45 2.38
N VAL A 367 -16.79 -27.95 1.58
CA VAL A 367 -17.94 -28.72 1.12
C VAL A 367 -17.45 -29.69 0.05
N HIS A 368 -17.68 -30.98 0.28
CA HIS A 368 -17.48 -32.00 -0.73
C HIS A 368 -18.72 -32.00 -1.63
N ALA A 369 -18.49 -31.95 -2.95
CA ALA A 369 -19.56 -31.98 -3.95
C ALA A 369 -20.40 -33.25 -3.88
#